data_AF-A0A031HUX7-F1
#
_entry.id   AF-A0A031HUX7-F1
#
_cell.length_a   1.000
_cell.length_b   1.000
_cell.length_c   1.000
_cell.angle_alpha   90.00
_cell.angle_beta   90.00
_cell.angle_gamma   90.00
#
_symmetry.space_group_name_H-M   'P 1'
#
loop_
_entity.id
_entity.type
_entity.pdbx_description
1 polymer ?
#
loop_
_entity_poly.entity_id
_entity_poly.type
_entity_poly.pdbx_seq_one_letter_code
_entity_poly.pdbx_strand_id
1 'polypeptide(L)' 'MESPAPITAQLVASIHQPWRASVRECLDRWQRLDAAARASAYLVLEGPEPNLRRTLNAVEIAKLA' A
#
# COMPACT_ATOMS: atom_id res chain seq x y z
N MET A 1 -21.87 7.92 -15.93
CA MET A 1 -21.41 7.04 -14.84
C MET A 1 -19.90 7.06 -14.87
N GLU A 2 -19.29 8.01 -14.17
CA GLU A 2 -17.82 8.08 -14.07
C GLU A 2 -17.36 6.91 -13.20
N SER A 3 -16.62 5.97 -13.80
CA SER A 3 -15.93 4.94 -13.03
C SER A 3 -14.89 5.66 -12.17
N PRO A 4 -14.85 5.47 -10.83
CA PRO A 4 -13.79 6.05 -10.03
C PRO A 4 -12.48 5.50 -10.57
N ALA A 5 -11.56 6.39 -10.99
CA ALA A 5 -10.30 5.92 -11.55
C ALA A 5 -9.60 5.03 -10.51
N PRO A 6 -8.92 3.96 -10.96
CA PRO A 6 -8.42 2.93 -10.07
C PRO A 6 -7.44 3.53 -9.07
N ILE A 7 -7.70 3.30 -7.78
CA ILE A 7 -6.73 3.63 -6.72
C ILE A 7 -5.51 2.75 -6.95
N THR A 8 -4.38 3.38 -7.25
CA THR A 8 -3.10 2.68 -7.37
C THR A 8 -2.52 2.48 -5.99
N ALA A 9 -2.09 1.26 -5.66
CA ALA A 9 -1.46 0.97 -4.38
C ALA A 9 0.00 0.57 -4.58
N GLN A 10 0.84 1.02 -3.64
CA GLN A 10 2.26 0.73 -3.66
C GLN A 10 2.73 0.31 -2.27
N LEU A 11 3.08 -0.96 -2.11
CA LEU A 11 3.71 -1.47 -0.91
C LEU A 11 5.22 -1.21 -0.95
N VAL A 12 5.75 -0.59 0.09
CA VAL A 12 7.19 -0.38 0.24
C VAL A 12 7.65 -1.06 1.52
N ALA A 13 8.28 -2.22 1.36
CA ALA A 13 8.87 -3.01 2.44
C ALA A 13 10.40 -2.95 2.47
N SER A 14 11.01 -2.37 1.43
CA SER A 14 12.45 -2.14 1.33
C SER A 14 12.70 -0.87 0.52
N ILE A 15 13.74 -0.12 0.87
CA ILE A 15 14.10 1.18 0.28
C ILE A 15 14.33 1.06 -1.23
N HIS A 16 14.72 -0.12 -1.70
CA HIS A 16 15.20 -0.29 -3.07
C HIS A 16 14.11 -0.58 -4.10
N GLN A 17 12.94 -1.12 -3.71
CA GLN A 17 11.91 -1.51 -4.67
C GLN A 17 10.50 -1.38 -4.10
N PRO A 18 9.81 -0.24 -4.33
CA PRO A 18 8.37 -0.18 -4.15
C PRO A 18 7.66 -1.14 -5.10
N TRP A 19 6.71 -1.91 -4.57
CA TRP A 19 5.90 -2.84 -5.37
C TRP A 19 4.51 -2.26 -5.59
N ARG A 20 4.18 -1.96 -6.85
CA ARG A 20 2.88 -1.42 -7.26
C ARG A 20 1.94 -2.55 -7.64
N ALA A 21 0.76 -2.59 -7.03
CA ALA A 21 -0.27 -3.59 -7.27
C ALA A 21 -1.65 -3.04 -6.84
N SER A 22 -2.69 -3.88 -6.86
CA SER A 22 -3.94 -3.53 -6.18
C SER A 22 -3.76 -3.48 -4.66
N VAL A 23 -4.65 -2.76 -3.95
CA VAL A 23 -4.64 -2.72 -2.48
C VAL A 23 -4.66 -4.13 -1.89
N ARG A 24 -5.51 -5.02 -2.43
CA ARG A 24 -5.61 -6.42 -1.99
C ARG A 24 -4.28 -7.16 -2.12
N GLU A 25 -3.61 -7.04 -3.26
CA GLU A 25 -2.32 -7.70 -3.48
C GLU A 25 -1.25 -7.13 -2.55
N CYS A 26 -1.22 -5.81 -2.33
CA CYS A 26 -0.32 -5.19 -1.37
C CYS A 26 -0.53 -5.71 0.06
N LEU A 27 -1.78 -5.89 0.49
CA LEU A 27 -2.10 -6.44 1.81
C LEU A 27 -1.68 -7.92 1.93
N ASP A 28 -1.98 -8.75 0.93
CA ASP A 28 -1.55 -10.16 0.89
C ASP A 28 -0.01 -10.27 0.96
N ARG A 29 0.72 -9.46 0.19
CA ARG A 29 2.18 -9.47 0.24
C ARG A 29 2.71 -8.99 1.59
N TRP A 30 2.10 -7.94 2.17
CA TRP A 30 2.51 -7.44 3.49
C TRP A 30 2.34 -8.51 4.58
N GLN A 31 1.26 -9.30 4.54
CA GLN A 31 1.05 -10.40 5.50
C GLN A 31 2.12 -11.49 5.41
N ARG A 32 2.71 -11.69 4.23
CA ARG A 32 3.78 -12.69 3.98
C ARG A 32 5.18 -12.21 4.35
N LEU A 33 5.35 -10.93 4.68
CA LEU A 33 6.63 -10.39 5.15
C LEU A 33 6.94 -10.88 6.57
N ASP A 34 8.24 -10.92 6.91
CA ASP A 34 8.67 -11.17 8.28
C ASP A 34 8.26 -10.01 9.21
N ALA A 35 8.36 -10.22 10.53
CA ALA A 35 7.93 -9.23 11.52
C ALA A 35 8.68 -7.90 11.42
N ALA A 36 9.97 -7.91 11.11
CA ALA A 36 10.77 -6.69 11.00
C ALA A 36 10.40 -5.92 9.73
N ALA A 37 10.25 -6.61 8.60
CA ALA A 37 9.81 -6.01 7.34
C ALA A 37 8.37 -5.48 7.42
N ARG A 38 7.46 -6.16 8.14
CA ARG A 38 6.10 -5.64 8.36
C ARG A 38 6.07 -4.35 9.15
N ALA A 39 6.89 -4.25 10.19
CA ALA A 39 6.96 -3.08 11.06
C ALA A 39 7.54 -1.84 10.37
N SER A 40 8.45 -2.02 9.40
CA SER A 40 9.06 -0.94 8.63
C SER A 40 8.35 -0.63 7.31
N ALA A 41 7.38 -1.46 6.90
CA ALA A 41 6.66 -1.28 5.65
C ALA A 41 5.65 -0.12 5.70
N TYR A 42 5.44 0.49 4.54
CA TYR A 42 4.39 1.47 4.32
C TYR A 42 3.64 1.20 3.01
N LEU A 43 2.36 1.57 2.98
CA LEU A 43 1.47 1.43 1.83
C LEU A 43 1.11 2.83 1.34
N VAL A 44 1.41 3.14 0.09
CA VAL A 44 1.02 4.38 -0.55
C VAL A 44 -0.22 4.10 -1.40
N LEU A 45 -1.28 4.87 -1.18
CA LEU A 45 -2.51 4.86 -1.97
C LEU A 45 -2.54 6.16 -2.78
N GLU A 46 -2.66 6.03 -4.09
CA GLU A 46 -2.76 7.13 -5.05
C GLU A 46 -4.15 7.09 -5.66
N GLY A 47 -4.94 8.13 -5.37
CA GLY A 47 -6.29 8.29 -5.90
C GLY A 47 -6.31 8.82 -7.33
N PRO A 48 -7.53 8.95 -7.91
CA PRO A 48 -7.73 9.53 -9.25
C PRO A 48 -7.26 10.98 -9.36
N GLU A 49 -7.20 11.70 -8.24
CA GLU A 49 -6.77 13.10 -8.21
C GLU A 49 -5.25 13.18 -7.97
N PRO A 50 -4.52 14.06 -8.70
CA PRO A 50 -3.06 14.16 -8.65
C PRO A 50 -2.50 14.53 -7.26
N ASN A 51 -3.35 14.97 -6.33
CA ASN A 51 -2.96 15.33 -4.96
C ASN A 51 -3.50 14.37 -3.89
N LEU A 52 -4.29 13.36 -4.26
CA LEU A 52 -4.87 12.41 -3.31
C LEU A 52 -3.90 11.25 -3.07
N ARG A 53 -2.77 11.55 -2.41
CA ARG A 53 -1.80 10.54 -1.99
C ARG A 53 -1.89 10.33 -0.49
N ARG A 54 -2.20 9.10 -0.06
CA ARG A 54 -2.23 8.71 1.35
C ARG A 54 -1.18 7.65 1.63
N THR A 55 -0.32 7.89 2.61
CA THR A 55 0.66 6.90 3.08
C THR A 55 0.17 6.30 4.39
N LEU A 56 0.07 4.98 4.44
CA LEU A 56 -0.29 4.20 5.61
C LEU A 56 0.95 3.52 6.16
N ASN A 57 1.19 3.64 7.46
CA ASN A 57 2.26 2.93 8.16
C ASN A 57 1.80 1.51 8.52
N ALA A 58 2.70 0.69 9.07
CA ALA A 58 2.42 -0.68 9.48
C ALA A 58 1.17 -0.84 10.37
N VAL A 59 0.91 0.11 11.28
CA VAL A 59 -0.26 0.07 12.17
C VAL A 59 -1.56 0.30 11.39
N GLU A 60 -1.56 1.25 10.47
CA GLU A 60 -2.71 1.52 9.61
C GLU A 60 -2.94 0.39 8.59
N ILE A 61 -1.87 -0.20 8.05
CA ILE A 61 -1.96 -1.39 7.18
C ILE A 61 -2.58 -2.55 7.96
N ALA A 62 -2.17 -2.79 9.20
CA ALA A 62 -2.70 -3.85 10.05
C ALA A 62 -4.21 -3.71 10.33
N LYS A 63 -4.76 -2.50 10.31
CA LYS A 63 -6.21 -2.26 10.44
C LYS A 63 -7.00 -2.62 9.19
N LEU A 64 -6.34 -2.71 8.03
CA LEU A 64 -6.95 -3.01 6.74
C LEU A 64 -6.78 -4.47 6.30
N ALA A 65 -5.80 -5.17 6.88
CA ALA A 65 -5.37 -6.52 6.50
C ALA A 65 -6.23 -7.63 7.10
#